data_AF-A0A953EGZ8-F1
#
_entry.id   AF-A0A953EGZ8-F1
#
_cell.length_a   1.000
_cell.length_b   1.000
_cell.length_c   1.000
_cell.angle_alpha   90.00
_cell.angle_beta   90.00
_cell.angle_gamma   90.00
#
_symmetry.space_group_name_H-M   'P 1'
#
loop_
_entity.id
_entity.type
_entity.pdbx_description
1 polymer ?
#
loop_
_entity_poly.entity_id
_entity_poly.type
_entity_poly.pdbx_seq_one_letter_code
_entity_poly.pdbx_strand_id
1 'polypeptide(L)'
;MPLSLSILDQSTVASGRGADEAIRETLELARHADAWGYARYWLAEHHNSQSHAGSAPEMLVAAIAATTRRIRVGTAGVMLPHYSALKVAEQF
;
A
#
# COMPACT_ATOMS: atom_id res chain seq x y z
N MET A 1 22.51 -6.83 14.28
CA MET A 1 21.64 -5.73 13.79
C MET A 1 20.33 -5.79 14.56
N PRO A 2 19.74 -4.66 14.99
CA PRO A 2 18.43 -4.66 15.62
C PRO A 2 17.36 -5.14 14.63
N LEU A 3 16.32 -5.82 15.13
CA LEU A 3 15.18 -6.27 14.32
C LEU A 3 14.44 -5.05 13.76
N SER A 4 14.14 -5.07 12.45
CA SER A 4 13.36 -4.02 11.78
C SER A 4 11.93 -4.49 11.55
N LEU A 5 10.95 -3.66 11.90
CA LEU A 5 9.53 -3.93 11.64
C LEU A 5 9.07 -3.25 10.34
N SER A 6 8.13 -3.88 9.65
CA SER A 6 7.51 -3.38 8.41
C SER A 6 6.03 -3.74 8.41
N ILE A 7 5.24 -3.07 7.57
CA ILE A 7 3.80 -3.29 7.44
C ILE A 7 3.51 -3.82 6.03
N LEU A 8 2.67 -4.86 5.95
CA LEU A 8 1.97 -5.25 4.74
C LEU A 8 0.50 -4.86 4.91
N ASP A 9 0.06 -3.91 4.12
CA ASP A 9 -1.31 -3.40 4.10
C ASP A 9 -2.04 -3.90 2.86
N GLN A 10 -3.24 -4.43 3.06
CA GLN A 10 -4.12 -4.95 2.02
C GLN A 10 -5.31 -4.01 1.74
N SER A 11 -5.34 -2.83 2.39
CA SER A 11 -6.45 -1.87 2.36
C SER A 11 -7.78 -2.56 2.66
N THR A 12 -7.83 -3.28 3.79
CA THR A 12 -8.96 -4.13 4.16
C THR A 12 -10.21 -3.28 4.41
N VAL A 13 -11.31 -3.69 3.77
CA VAL A 13 -12.63 -3.07 3.98
C VAL A 13 -13.31 -3.75 5.15
N ALA A 14 -13.51 -3.01 6.24
CA ALA A 14 -14.22 -3.50 7.41
C ALA A 14 -15.73 -3.66 7.13
N SER A 15 -16.38 -4.58 7.85
CA SER A 15 -17.81 -4.87 7.68
C SER A 15 -18.66 -3.60 7.87
N GLY A 16 -19.58 -3.36 6.93
CA GLY A 16 -20.47 -2.20 6.94
C GLY A 16 -19.82 -0.87 6.57
N ARG A 17 -18.53 -0.86 6.17
CA ARG A 17 -17.78 0.35 5.78
C ARG A 17 -17.49 0.37 4.28
N GLY A 18 -17.18 1.56 3.77
CA GLY A 18 -16.89 1.80 2.36
C GLY A 18 -15.42 1.58 2.01
N ALA A 19 -15.15 1.27 0.73
CA ALA A 19 -13.78 1.15 0.23
C ALA A 19 -13.01 2.47 0.31
N ASP A 20 -13.68 3.61 0.13
CA ASP A 20 -13.10 4.95 0.27
C ASP A 20 -12.55 5.20 1.68
N GLU A 21 -13.19 4.62 2.69
CA GLU A 21 -12.77 4.72 4.07
C GLU A 21 -11.52 3.87 4.33
N ALA A 22 -11.48 2.63 3.84
CA ALA A 22 -10.29 1.77 3.91
C ALA A 22 -9.06 2.42 3.27
N ILE A 23 -9.25 3.11 2.13
CA ILE A 23 -8.16 3.85 1.47
C ILE A 23 -7.67 5.02 2.34
N ARG A 24 -8.57 5.79 2.96
CA ARG A 24 -8.18 6.86 3.89
C ARG A 24 -7.42 6.32 5.10
N GLU A 25 -7.83 5.16 5.63
CA GLU A 25 -7.15 4.48 6.73
C GLU A 25 -5.75 3.99 6.36
N THR A 26 -5.58 3.43 5.15
CA THR A 26 -4.26 3.08 4.60
C THR A 26 -3.33 4.30 4.58
N LEU A 27 -3.80 5.46 4.12
CA LEU A 27 -2.98 6.69 4.09
C LEU A 27 -2.61 7.18 5.50
N GLU A 28 -3.54 7.15 6.44
CA GLU A 28 -3.29 7.53 7.84
C GLU A 28 -2.31 6.56 8.52
N LEU A 29 -2.50 5.26 8.34
CA LEU A 29 -1.62 4.25 8.92
C LEU A 29 -0.19 4.41 8.41
N ALA A 30 -0.01 4.74 7.12
CA ALA A 30 1.32 5.00 6.57
C ALA A 30 1.99 6.24 7.18
N ARG A 31 1.26 7.33 7.42
CA ARG A 31 1.77 8.51 8.15
C ARG A 31 2.21 8.15 9.58
N HIS A 32 1.41 7.34 10.27
CA HIS A 32 1.76 6.86 11.61
C HIS A 32 2.96 5.92 11.59
N ALA A 33 3.02 4.98 10.65
CA ALA A 33 4.14 4.04 10.50
C ALA A 33 5.46 4.78 10.23
N ASP A 34 5.43 5.82 9.41
CA ASP A 34 6.56 6.72 9.20
C ASP A 34 6.99 7.39 10.51
N ALA A 35 6.04 7.97 11.26
CA ALA A 35 6.26 8.59 12.56
C ALA A 35 6.86 7.62 13.60
N TRP A 36 6.39 6.37 13.62
CA TRP A 36 6.82 5.34 14.55
C TRP A 36 8.15 4.67 14.17
N GLY A 37 8.70 4.96 12.99
CA GLY A 37 10.00 4.44 12.57
C GLY A 37 9.96 3.01 11.99
N TYR A 38 8.83 2.60 11.42
CA TYR A 38 8.77 1.38 10.63
C TYR A 38 9.69 1.49 9.40
N ALA A 39 10.29 0.38 9.00
CA ALA A 39 11.28 0.36 7.92
C ALA A 39 10.63 0.42 6.52
N ARG A 40 9.49 -0.28 6.34
CA ARG A 40 8.79 -0.38 5.06
C ARG A 40 7.28 -0.42 5.23
N TYR A 41 6.58 0.15 4.27
CA TYR A 41 5.14 0.04 4.07
C TYR A 41 4.87 -0.59 2.71
N TRP A 42 4.28 -1.78 2.70
CA TRP A 42 3.97 -2.53 1.49
C TRP A 42 2.47 -2.55 1.25
N LEU A 43 2.07 -2.34 0.01
CA LEU A 43 0.68 -2.41 -0.44
C LEU A 43 0.46 -3.65 -1.28
N ALA A 44 -0.58 -4.42 -0.96
CA ALA A 44 -1.01 -5.57 -1.76
C ALA A 44 -1.95 -5.15 -2.90
N GLU A 45 -2.06 -6.00 -3.91
CA GLU A 45 -2.99 -5.85 -5.03
C GLU A 45 -4.09 -6.92 -4.96
N HIS A 46 -5.34 -6.49 -5.01
CA HIS A 46 -6.51 -7.36 -5.00
C HIS A 46 -7.54 -6.89 -6.03
N HIS A 47 -8.03 -7.84 -6.81
CA HIS A 47 -9.12 -7.64 -7.77
C HIS A 47 -10.33 -8.49 -7.38
N ASN A 48 -11.53 -8.05 -7.77
CA ASN A 48 -12.78 -8.78 -7.55
C ASN A 48 -12.99 -9.18 -6.07
N SER A 49 -12.63 -8.30 -5.13
CA SER A 49 -12.76 -8.52 -3.69
C SER A 49 -13.63 -7.45 -3.05
N GLN A 50 -14.57 -7.87 -2.19
CA GLN A 50 -15.34 -6.95 -1.36
C GLN A 50 -14.63 -6.62 -0.03
N SER A 51 -13.63 -7.41 0.34
CA SER A 51 -12.89 -7.27 1.60
C SER A 51 -11.58 -6.48 1.47
N HIS A 52 -11.17 -6.13 0.25
CA HIS A 52 -9.92 -5.39 -0.03
C HIS A 52 -10.17 -4.30 -1.07
N ALA A 53 -9.77 -3.07 -0.77
CA ALA A 53 -10.00 -1.91 -1.63
C ALA A 53 -8.88 -1.66 -2.66
N GLY A 54 -7.68 -2.21 -2.45
CA GLY A 54 -6.49 -1.89 -3.24
C GLY A 54 -6.35 -2.71 -4.52
N SER A 55 -6.86 -2.22 -5.65
CA SER A 55 -6.68 -2.86 -6.98
C SER A 55 -5.57 -2.24 -7.84
N ALA A 56 -5.01 -1.10 -7.42
CA ALA A 56 -3.95 -0.37 -8.11
C ALA A 56 -2.98 0.21 -7.06
N PRO A 57 -2.14 -0.64 -6.44
CA PRO A 57 -1.32 -0.24 -5.31
C PRO A 57 -0.32 0.87 -5.66
N GLU A 58 0.10 1.03 -6.91
CA GLU A 58 0.97 2.11 -7.38
C GLU A 58 0.39 3.52 -7.12
N MET A 59 -0.94 3.67 -7.15
CA MET A 59 -1.60 4.94 -6.82
C MET A 59 -1.48 5.26 -5.34
N LEU A 60 -1.60 4.26 -4.48
CA LEU A 60 -1.42 4.42 -3.04
C LEU A 60 0.07 4.60 -2.70
N VAL A 61 0.99 3.92 -3.38
CA VAL A 61 2.43 4.13 -3.24
C VAL A 61 2.77 5.59 -3.50
N ALA A 62 2.29 6.17 -4.61
CA ALA A 62 2.54 7.57 -4.95
C ALA A 62 1.96 8.53 -3.89
N ALA A 63 0.73 8.31 -3.45
CA ALA A 63 0.07 9.14 -2.43
C ALA A 63 0.76 9.08 -1.06
N ILE A 64 1.18 7.90 -0.63
CA ILE A 64 1.90 7.71 0.64
C ILE A 64 3.30 8.33 0.52
N ALA A 65 4.04 8.04 -0.55
CA ALA A 65 5.38 8.58 -0.75
C ALA A 65 5.40 10.12 -0.75
N ALA A 66 4.33 10.76 -1.24
CA ALA A 66 4.17 12.22 -1.19
C ALA A 66 3.91 12.78 0.23
N THR A 67 3.49 11.95 1.19
CA THR A 67 3.07 12.38 2.53
C THR A 67 3.87 11.77 3.68
N THR A 68 4.87 10.93 3.37
CA THR A 68 5.81 10.36 4.35
C THR A 68 7.25 10.79 4.07
N ARG A 69 8.14 10.76 5.07
CA ARG A 69 9.51 11.28 4.95
C ARG A 69 10.61 10.24 5.04
N ARG A 70 10.44 9.14 5.78
CA ARG A 70 11.52 8.20 6.10
C ARG A 70 11.21 6.77 5.68
N ILE A 71 9.98 6.33 5.86
CA ILE A 71 9.56 4.97 5.55
C ILE A 71 9.70 4.69 4.06
N ARG A 72 10.22 3.50 3.71
CA ARG A 72 10.25 3.06 2.32
C ARG A 72 8.87 2.53 1.93
N VAL A 73 8.35 2.97 0.80
CA VAL A 73 7.03 2.58 0.32
C VAL A 73 7.18 1.73 -0.93
N GLY A 74 6.31 0.74 -1.12
CA GLY A 74 6.29 -0.07 -2.33
C GLY A 74 5.12 -1.05 -2.33
N THR A 75 5.16 -1.99 -3.28
CA THR A 75 4.12 -3.02 -3.43
C THR A 75 4.63 -4.39 -3.03
N ALA A 76 3.77 -5.22 -2.44
CA ALA A 76 4.03 -6.63 -2.19
C ALA A 76 2.80 -7.50 -2.54
N GLY A 77 2.44 -7.62 -3.81
CA GLY A 77 3.14 -7.16 -5.01
C GLY A 77 2.17 -6.82 -6.12
N VAL A 78 2.68 -6.20 -7.18
CA VAL A 78 1.95 -6.07 -8.43
C VAL A 78 1.67 -7.46 -8.98
N MET A 79 0.43 -7.74 -9.41
CA MET A 79 0.08 -8.99 -10.09
C MET A 79 0.65 -8.97 -11.51
N LEU A 80 1.98 -9.11 -11.63
CA LEU A 80 2.74 -8.96 -12.88
C LEU A 80 2.14 -9.71 -14.09
N PRO A 81 1.55 -10.92 -13.96
CA PRO A 81 0.88 -11.59 -15.09
C PRO A 81 -0.29 -10.81 -15.72
N HIS A 82 -0.85 -9.81 -15.02
CA HIS A 82 -1.96 -8.98 -15.52
C HIS A 82 -1.51 -7.74 -16.30
N TYR A 83 -0.22 -7.42 -16.30
CA TYR A 83 0.28 -6.16 -16.87
C TYR A 83 1.48 -6.37 -17.81
N SER A 84 1.66 -5.43 -18.74
CA SER A 84 2.91 -5.37 -19.50
C SER A 84 4.08 -5.09 -18.55
N ALA A 85 5.13 -5.91 -18.63
CA ALA A 85 6.34 -5.71 -17.84
C ALA A 85 6.96 -4.33 -18.06
N LEU A 86 6.89 -3.80 -19.29
CA LEU A 86 7.36 -2.44 -19.60
C LEU A 86 6.56 -1.38 -18.85
N LYS A 87 5.22 -1.52 -18.82
CA LYS A 87 4.36 -0.57 -18.09
C LYS A 87 4.67 -0.57 -16.60
N VAL A 88 4.88 -1.75 -16.00
CA VAL A 88 5.25 -1.86 -14.57
C VAL A 88 6.60 -1.19 -14.32
N ALA A 89 7.58 -1.41 -15.20
CA ALA A 89 8.90 -0.78 -15.09
C ALA A 89 8.87 0.75 -15.26
N GLU A 90 7.90 1.31 -15.98
CA GLU A 90 7.74 2.77 -16.12
C GLU A 90 6.98 3.41 -14.95
N GLN A 91 6.20 2.65 -14.17
CA GLN A 91 5.46 3.19 -13.01
C GLN A 91 6.30 3.28 -11.74
N PHE A 92 7.38 2.50 -11.63
CA PHE A 92 8.25 2.38 -10.45
C PHE A 92 9.67 2.84 -10.76
#